data_AF-A0A3B5L5H9-F1
#
_entry.id   AF-A0A3B5L5H9-F1
#
_cell.length_a   1.000
_cell.length_b   1.000
_cell.length_c   1.000
_cell.angle_alpha   90.00
_cell.angle_beta   90.00
_cell.angle_gamma   90.00
#
_symmetry.space_group_name_H-M   'P 1'
#
loop_
_entity.id
_entity.type
_entity.pdbx_description
1 polymer ?
#
loop_
_entity_poly.entity_id
_entity_poly.type
_entity_poly.pdbx_seq_one_letter_code
_entity_poly.pdbx_strand_id
1 'polypeptide(L)'
;ELTRVDHVIPEPGSSLLEAYDQWRQWADEKACCDYSLHVDVTHWDDSVKQELDNLIKEKGVNSFQVYMAYKDYYQMSNSELYEVFTFLAERGGIAQIHAENGEIIAKLEAEAVFRAVTIASQTNCPLYVTRVMSKSAADIISQARKKGNVVFGEPITASLGTDGTHYWSKNWAKAASFVTSPPLSPDPTTPDYLNTLLASGDLSVTGSAHCTFSVAQKAIGKDDFTQIPEGVNGVEERMVLIWDKAVTTGKMDENVFVAVTSTNAAKILNLYPRKGRIAVGSDADLVIWDTDAVRTITAKTHNSLAVLRAVPRGMYDGPVSEFSMSRGGTPSASARTSPTKQPVRNLHQSGFSLAGNDVPIRPPGRRIVVPPGGRSNITSLS
;
A
#
# COMPACT_ATOMS: atom_id res chain seq x y z
N GLU A 1 9.98 7.87 3.94
CA GLU A 1 10.17 6.47 3.50
C GLU A 1 11.48 6.36 2.71
N LEU A 2 12.12 5.19 2.67
CA LEU A 2 13.39 4.96 1.95
C LEU A 2 13.22 4.04 0.72
N THR A 3 12.06 3.43 0.55
CA THR A 3 11.64 2.73 -0.67
C THR A 3 10.13 2.89 -0.84
N ARG A 4 9.65 3.17 -2.06
CA ARG A 4 8.21 3.31 -2.38
C ARG A 4 7.79 2.33 -3.48
N VAL A 5 6.58 1.81 -3.41
CA VAL A 5 5.97 1.07 -4.53
C VAL A 5 4.74 1.84 -4.98
N ASP A 6 4.72 2.22 -6.26
CA ASP A 6 3.65 3.05 -6.85
C ASP A 6 2.76 2.22 -7.78
N HIS A 7 1.61 2.75 -8.18
CA HIS A 7 0.69 2.08 -9.10
C HIS A 7 0.80 2.71 -10.49
N VAL A 8 1.10 1.88 -11.48
CA VAL A 8 0.92 2.22 -12.90
C VAL A 8 -0.55 2.05 -13.22
N ILE A 9 -1.25 3.14 -13.56
CA ILE A 9 -2.70 3.12 -13.81
C ILE A 9 -2.95 3.49 -15.28
N PRO A 10 -3.05 2.50 -16.18
CA PRO A 10 -3.35 2.73 -17.59
C PRO A 10 -4.82 3.14 -17.78
N GLU A 11 -5.07 3.99 -18.78
CA GLU A 11 -6.45 4.23 -19.25
C GLU A 11 -7.03 2.93 -19.83
N PRO A 12 -8.34 2.66 -19.69
CA PRO A 12 -8.95 1.47 -20.28
C PRO A 12 -8.70 1.39 -21.80
N GLY A 13 -8.26 0.23 -22.28
CA GLY A 13 -7.90 0.00 -23.69
C GLY A 13 -6.50 0.49 -24.10
N SER A 14 -5.71 1.05 -23.18
CA SER A 14 -4.29 1.38 -23.43
C SER A 14 -3.35 0.24 -23.05
N SER A 15 -2.16 0.22 -23.63
CA SER A 15 -1.14 -0.80 -23.36
C SER A 15 -0.59 -0.69 -21.93
N LEU A 16 -0.53 -1.82 -21.23
CA LEU A 16 0.09 -1.92 -19.91
C LEU A 16 1.60 -1.64 -19.97
N LEU A 17 2.25 -2.06 -21.06
CA LEU A 17 3.70 -1.89 -21.26
C LEU A 17 4.05 -0.42 -21.52
N GLU A 18 3.28 0.27 -22.37
CA GLU A 18 3.46 1.70 -22.62
C GLU A 18 3.23 2.53 -21.34
N ALA A 19 2.18 2.21 -20.58
CA ALA A 19 1.93 2.85 -19.29
C ALA A 19 3.07 2.59 -18.30
N TYR A 20 3.58 1.36 -18.23
CA TYR A 20 4.72 1.04 -17.37
C TYR A 20 5.96 1.86 -17.73
N ASP A 21 6.32 1.92 -19.02
CA ASP A 21 7.49 2.67 -19.49
C ASP A 21 7.30 4.19 -19.28
N GLN A 22 6.07 4.70 -19.39
CA GLN A 22 5.76 6.09 -19.07
C GLN A 22 5.95 6.42 -17.58
N TRP A 23 5.50 5.54 -16.68
CA TRP A 23 5.70 5.71 -15.23
C TRP A 23 7.17 5.63 -14.85
N ARG A 24 7.92 4.72 -15.47
CA ARG A 24 9.38 4.62 -15.34
C ARG A 24 10.06 5.93 -15.71
N GLN A 25 9.72 6.50 -16.86
CA GLN A 25 10.28 7.77 -17.31
C GLN A 25 10.04 8.89 -16.29
N TRP A 26 8.84 8.97 -15.71
CA TRP A 26 8.52 9.99 -14.71
C TRP A 26 9.27 9.79 -13.38
N ALA A 27 9.43 8.53 -12.96
CA ALA A 27 10.00 8.20 -11.67
C ALA A 27 11.53 8.21 -11.68
N ASP A 28 12.18 7.68 -12.73
CA ASP A 28 13.65 7.56 -12.80
C ASP A 28 14.35 8.92 -12.70
N GLU A 29 13.73 10.00 -13.17
CA GLU A 29 14.30 11.35 -13.11
C GLU A 29 14.09 12.06 -11.75
N LYS A 30 13.10 11.61 -10.95
CA LYS A 30 12.55 12.43 -9.85
C LYS A 30 12.51 11.74 -8.50
N ALA A 31 12.55 10.41 -8.49
CA ALA A 31 12.53 9.65 -7.25
C ALA A 31 13.73 10.03 -6.39
N CYS A 32 13.47 10.32 -5.11
CA CYS A 32 14.49 10.65 -4.12
C CYS A 32 14.90 9.46 -3.25
N CYS A 33 14.26 8.31 -3.47
CA CYS A 33 14.51 7.04 -2.80
C CYS A 33 14.19 5.89 -3.77
N ASP A 34 14.70 4.70 -3.51
CA ASP A 34 14.45 3.53 -4.38
C ASP A 34 12.94 3.30 -4.57
N TYR A 35 12.56 2.77 -5.72
CA TYR A 35 11.15 2.54 -6.00
C TYR A 35 10.87 1.28 -6.82
N SER A 36 9.63 0.81 -6.76
CA SER A 36 9.08 -0.27 -7.58
C SER A 36 7.67 0.11 -8.06
N LEU A 37 7.08 -0.72 -8.92
CA LEU A 37 5.78 -0.47 -9.52
C LEU A 37 4.87 -1.70 -9.43
N HIS A 38 3.67 -1.52 -8.90
CA HIS A 38 2.52 -2.36 -9.20
C HIS A 38 1.97 -1.94 -10.58
N VAL A 39 1.35 -2.85 -11.31
CA VAL A 39 0.65 -2.51 -12.56
C VAL A 39 -0.82 -2.85 -12.42
N ASP A 40 -1.67 -1.86 -12.66
CA ASP A 40 -3.10 -2.00 -12.56
C ASP A 40 -3.67 -2.54 -13.87
N VAL A 41 -4.53 -3.56 -13.76
CA VAL A 41 -5.19 -4.21 -14.87
C VAL A 41 -6.61 -3.66 -14.92
N THR A 42 -6.87 -2.77 -15.88
CA THR A 42 -8.12 -2.00 -15.98
C THR A 42 -9.14 -2.61 -16.93
N HIS A 43 -8.75 -3.62 -17.71
CA HIS A 43 -9.58 -4.40 -18.63
C HIS A 43 -8.92 -5.77 -18.85
N TRP A 44 -9.67 -6.74 -19.39
CA TRP A 44 -9.15 -8.10 -19.58
C TRP A 44 -9.46 -8.67 -20.95
N ASP A 45 -8.41 -8.89 -21.75
CA ASP A 45 -8.45 -9.54 -23.05
C ASP A 45 -7.13 -10.28 -23.34
N ASP A 46 -7.02 -10.92 -24.52
CA ASP A 46 -5.83 -11.70 -24.89
C ASP A 46 -4.57 -10.84 -25.09
N SER A 47 -4.72 -9.55 -25.45
CA SER A 47 -3.60 -8.61 -25.55
C SER A 47 -3.06 -8.31 -24.15
N VAL A 48 -3.95 -7.98 -23.20
CA VAL A 48 -3.59 -7.74 -21.80
C VAL A 48 -2.92 -8.96 -21.18
N LYS A 49 -3.41 -10.18 -21.46
CA LYS A 49 -2.75 -11.42 -21.02
C LYS A 49 -1.30 -11.50 -21.48
N GLN A 50 -1.04 -11.18 -22.74
CA GLN A 50 0.32 -11.21 -23.31
C GLN A 50 1.21 -10.12 -22.69
N GLU A 51 0.71 -8.89 -22.55
CA GLU A 51 1.46 -7.80 -21.93
C GLU A 51 1.79 -8.06 -20.46
N LEU A 52 0.85 -8.65 -19.72
CA LEU A 52 1.04 -9.01 -18.33
C LEU A 52 2.10 -10.11 -18.17
N ASP A 53 2.15 -11.09 -19.07
CA ASP A 53 3.22 -12.09 -19.13
C ASP A 53 4.60 -11.45 -19.38
N ASN A 54 4.67 -10.47 -20.29
CA ASN A 54 5.89 -9.72 -20.58
C ASN A 54 6.34 -8.86 -19.37
N LEU A 55 5.41 -8.21 -18.68
CA LEU A 55 5.70 -7.46 -17.46
C LEU A 55 6.33 -8.35 -16.38
N ILE A 56 5.83 -9.58 -16.23
CA ILE A 56 6.38 -10.56 -15.28
C ILE A 56 7.78 -11.01 -15.71
N LYS A 57 7.92 -11.46 -16.95
CA LYS A 57 9.14 -12.12 -17.44
C LYS A 57 10.29 -11.16 -17.73
N GLU A 58 9.99 -10.04 -18.37
CA GLU A 58 11.00 -9.14 -18.91
C GLU A 58 11.22 -7.91 -18.03
N LYS A 59 10.13 -7.40 -17.43
CA LYS A 59 10.20 -6.18 -16.62
C LYS A 59 10.31 -6.47 -15.12
N GLY A 60 10.10 -7.70 -14.66
CA GLY A 60 10.26 -8.13 -13.25
C GLY A 60 9.12 -7.71 -12.33
N VAL A 61 7.96 -7.32 -12.86
CA VAL A 61 6.77 -6.94 -12.08
C VAL A 61 6.05 -8.19 -11.59
N ASN A 62 5.74 -8.27 -10.30
CA ASN A 62 5.14 -9.48 -9.70
C ASN A 62 3.79 -9.23 -9.01
N SER A 63 3.24 -8.03 -9.11
CA SER A 63 2.08 -7.58 -8.35
C SER A 63 1.16 -6.74 -9.22
N PHE A 64 -0.11 -7.14 -9.30
CA PHE A 64 -1.07 -6.56 -10.25
C PHE A 64 -2.39 -6.24 -9.57
N GLN A 65 -2.88 -5.01 -9.69
CA GLN A 65 -4.14 -4.60 -9.08
C GLN A 65 -5.31 -4.71 -10.04
N VAL A 66 -6.40 -5.34 -9.59
CA VAL A 66 -7.69 -5.37 -10.29
C VAL A 66 -8.74 -4.63 -9.46
N TYR A 67 -9.82 -4.20 -10.12
CA TYR A 67 -10.85 -3.38 -9.51
C TYR A 67 -12.19 -4.13 -9.43
N MET A 68 -12.80 -4.10 -8.26
CA MET A 68 -14.19 -4.58 -8.06
C MET A 68 -15.19 -3.41 -8.01
N ALA A 69 -14.66 -2.19 -8.01
CA ALA A 69 -15.35 -0.90 -7.98
C ALA A 69 -15.20 -0.16 -9.31
N TYR A 70 -15.71 1.08 -9.37
CA TYR A 70 -15.68 1.93 -10.58
C TYR A 70 -16.41 1.28 -11.76
N LYS A 71 -17.71 1.07 -11.56
CA LYS A 71 -18.62 0.52 -12.57
C LYS A 71 -18.52 1.29 -13.88
N ASP A 72 -18.58 0.56 -14.99
CA ASP A 72 -18.45 1.06 -16.37
C ASP A 72 -17.07 1.67 -16.71
N TYR A 73 -16.08 1.57 -15.82
CA TYR A 73 -14.74 2.10 -16.04
C TYR A 73 -13.62 1.08 -15.77
N TYR A 74 -13.43 0.64 -14.53
CA TYR A 74 -12.40 -0.36 -14.17
C TYR A 74 -12.95 -1.69 -13.66
N GLN A 75 -14.24 -1.73 -13.30
CA GLN A 75 -14.83 -2.88 -12.62
C GLN A 75 -14.72 -4.16 -13.47
N MET A 76 -14.08 -5.17 -12.90
CA MET A 76 -14.07 -6.53 -13.46
C MET A 76 -15.25 -7.37 -12.99
N SER A 77 -15.77 -8.19 -13.89
CA SER A 77 -16.72 -9.24 -13.58
C SER A 77 -16.07 -10.38 -12.79
N ASN A 78 -16.88 -11.22 -12.14
CA ASN A 78 -16.36 -12.38 -11.41
C ASN A 78 -15.63 -13.38 -12.32
N SER A 79 -16.02 -13.48 -13.60
CA SER A 79 -15.36 -14.34 -14.58
C SER A 79 -13.96 -13.83 -14.92
N GLU A 80 -13.83 -12.52 -15.17
CA GLU A 80 -12.53 -11.88 -15.42
C GLU A 80 -11.62 -11.99 -14.19
N LEU A 81 -12.14 -11.72 -12.98
CA LEU A 81 -11.38 -11.92 -11.74
C LEU A 81 -10.86 -13.35 -11.61
N TYR A 82 -11.69 -14.35 -11.93
CA TYR A 82 -11.29 -15.76 -11.90
C TYR A 82 -10.18 -16.06 -12.91
N GLU A 83 -10.29 -15.54 -14.14
CA GLU A 83 -9.25 -15.70 -15.17
C GLU A 83 -7.94 -15.02 -14.79
N VAL A 84 -7.98 -13.76 -14.34
CA VAL A 84 -6.79 -13.02 -13.92
C VAL A 84 -6.10 -13.74 -12.76
N PHE A 85 -6.85 -14.19 -11.75
CA PHE A 85 -6.28 -14.86 -10.59
C PHE A 85 -5.64 -16.20 -10.95
N THR A 86 -6.30 -16.98 -11.83
CA THR A 86 -5.74 -18.22 -12.38
C THR A 86 -4.44 -17.94 -13.12
N PHE A 87 -4.45 -16.93 -14.01
CA PHE A 87 -3.29 -16.54 -14.80
C PHE A 87 -2.09 -16.15 -13.94
N LEU A 88 -2.32 -15.34 -12.90
CA LEU A 88 -1.30 -14.90 -11.95
C LEU A 88 -0.77 -16.05 -11.09
N ALA A 89 -1.64 -16.95 -10.64
CA ALA A 89 -1.25 -18.11 -9.83
C ALA A 89 -0.26 -19.02 -10.58
N GLU A 90 -0.48 -19.23 -11.89
CA GLU A 90 0.42 -20.03 -12.74
C GLU A 90 1.79 -19.39 -12.97
N ARG A 91 1.89 -18.06 -12.86
CA ARG A 91 3.10 -17.29 -13.19
C ARG A 91 3.83 -16.74 -11.96
N GLY A 92 3.35 -17.08 -10.76
CA GLY A 92 3.93 -16.62 -9.50
C GLY A 92 3.71 -15.12 -9.21
N GLY A 93 2.68 -14.51 -9.80
CA GLY A 93 2.25 -13.16 -9.47
C GLY A 93 1.33 -13.13 -8.26
N ILE A 94 1.21 -11.96 -7.62
CA ILE A 94 0.22 -11.68 -6.57
C ILE A 94 -0.90 -10.79 -7.12
N ALA A 95 -2.14 -11.18 -6.84
CA ALA A 95 -3.31 -10.38 -7.17
C ALA A 95 -3.57 -9.35 -6.06
N GLN A 96 -3.57 -8.07 -6.41
CA GLN A 96 -4.07 -6.98 -5.59
C GLN A 96 -5.52 -6.66 -5.96
N ILE A 97 -6.33 -6.27 -5.00
CA ILE A 97 -7.72 -5.85 -5.25
C ILE A 97 -7.99 -4.48 -4.65
N HIS A 98 -8.65 -3.63 -5.43
CA HIS A 98 -9.44 -2.52 -4.90
C HIS A 98 -10.86 -3.05 -4.64
N ALA A 99 -11.14 -3.37 -3.38
CA ALA A 99 -12.31 -4.14 -2.99
C ALA A 99 -13.45 -3.25 -2.50
N GLU A 100 -14.31 -2.80 -3.41
CA GLU A 100 -15.64 -2.28 -3.09
C GLU A 100 -16.65 -2.83 -4.08
N ASN A 101 -17.90 -2.99 -3.67
CA ASN A 101 -18.95 -3.41 -4.59
C ASN A 101 -19.38 -2.23 -5.46
N GLY A 102 -19.05 -2.20 -6.75
CA GLY A 102 -19.44 -1.11 -7.66
C GLY A 102 -20.95 -0.84 -7.80
N GLU A 103 -21.84 -1.63 -7.18
CA GLU A 103 -23.30 -1.55 -7.35
C GLU A 103 -24.10 -1.14 -6.09
N ILE A 104 -23.60 -1.29 -4.85
CA ILE A 104 -24.41 -1.15 -3.62
C ILE A 104 -23.70 -0.39 -2.51
N ILE A 105 -24.23 0.76 -2.06
CA ILE A 105 -23.61 1.61 -1.03
C ILE A 105 -23.88 1.13 0.42
N ALA A 106 -22.83 1.13 1.27
CA ALA A 106 -22.77 0.92 2.73
C ALA A 106 -22.35 -0.46 3.31
N LYS A 107 -22.33 -1.56 2.53
CA LYS A 107 -21.66 -2.84 2.91
C LYS A 107 -20.59 -3.28 1.90
N LEU A 108 -20.13 -2.31 1.11
CA LEU A 108 -19.31 -2.40 -0.10
C LEU A 108 -18.04 -3.23 0.06
N GLU A 109 -17.22 -2.85 1.03
CA GLU A 109 -15.86 -3.37 1.14
C GLU A 109 -15.86 -4.83 1.58
N ALA A 110 -16.59 -5.14 2.66
CA ALA A 110 -16.64 -6.49 3.22
C ALA A 110 -17.17 -7.53 2.21
N GLU A 111 -18.24 -7.23 1.46
CA GLU A 111 -18.75 -8.14 0.44
C GLU A 111 -17.71 -8.40 -0.66
N ALA A 112 -17.10 -7.34 -1.19
CA ALA A 112 -16.10 -7.45 -2.25
C ALA A 112 -14.86 -8.22 -1.76
N VAL A 113 -14.37 -7.96 -0.55
CA VAL A 113 -13.27 -8.71 0.07
C VAL A 113 -13.62 -10.19 0.23
N PHE A 114 -14.83 -10.51 0.71
CA PHE A 114 -15.28 -11.91 0.84
C PHE A 114 -15.30 -12.63 -0.51
N ARG A 115 -15.85 -11.97 -1.53
CA ARG A 115 -15.94 -12.51 -2.88
C ARG A 115 -14.56 -12.72 -3.51
N ALA A 116 -13.66 -11.74 -3.41
CA ALA A 116 -12.30 -11.90 -3.90
C ALA A 116 -11.52 -12.99 -3.18
N VAL A 117 -11.63 -13.09 -1.85
CA VAL A 117 -11.05 -14.21 -1.07
C VAL A 117 -11.56 -15.54 -1.57
N THR A 118 -12.86 -15.64 -1.86
CA THR A 118 -13.47 -16.88 -2.37
C THR A 118 -12.89 -17.26 -3.74
N ILE A 119 -12.79 -16.32 -4.67
CA ILE A 119 -12.23 -16.55 -6.01
C ILE A 119 -10.73 -16.90 -5.93
N ALA A 120 -9.96 -16.17 -5.13
CA ALA A 120 -8.54 -16.43 -4.91
C ALA A 120 -8.28 -17.82 -4.29
N SER A 121 -9.15 -18.24 -3.36
CA SER A 121 -9.09 -19.58 -2.78
C SER A 121 -9.34 -20.68 -3.81
N GLN A 122 -10.27 -20.48 -4.78
CA GLN A 122 -10.56 -21.48 -5.81
C GLN A 122 -9.44 -21.59 -6.85
N THR A 123 -8.79 -20.46 -7.15
CA THR A 123 -7.70 -20.37 -8.13
C THR A 123 -6.31 -20.63 -7.52
N ASN A 124 -6.23 -20.80 -6.19
CA ASN A 124 -4.98 -20.90 -5.43
C ASN A 124 -4.02 -19.70 -5.70
N CYS A 125 -4.60 -18.54 -6.00
CA CYS A 125 -3.86 -17.29 -6.20
C CYS A 125 -3.62 -16.60 -4.85
N PRO A 126 -2.39 -16.15 -4.53
CA PRO A 126 -2.15 -15.27 -3.39
C PRO A 126 -2.88 -13.94 -3.58
N LEU A 127 -3.62 -13.50 -2.55
CA LEU A 127 -4.43 -12.28 -2.60
C LEU A 127 -3.88 -11.20 -1.66
N TYR A 128 -3.86 -9.96 -2.15
CA TYR A 128 -3.49 -8.76 -1.40
C TYR A 128 -4.65 -7.76 -1.44
N VAL A 129 -5.30 -7.54 -0.30
CA VAL A 129 -6.38 -6.56 -0.18
C VAL A 129 -5.76 -5.19 0.12
N THR A 130 -5.77 -4.29 -0.87
CA THR A 130 -5.27 -2.91 -0.69
C THR A 130 -6.31 -2.08 0.06
N ARG A 131 -5.85 -1.03 0.77
CA ARG A 131 -6.72 -0.05 1.45
C ARG A 131 -7.83 -0.71 2.30
N VAL A 132 -7.46 -1.48 3.32
CA VAL A 132 -8.43 -1.99 4.30
C VAL A 132 -8.91 -0.84 5.19
N MET A 133 -10.20 -0.48 5.06
CA MET A 133 -10.79 0.71 5.68
C MET A 133 -11.82 0.39 6.79
N SER A 134 -12.35 -0.83 6.83
CA SER A 134 -13.40 -1.22 7.78
C SER A 134 -13.06 -2.46 8.60
N LYS A 135 -13.71 -2.55 9.78
CA LYS A 135 -13.59 -3.71 10.67
C LYS A 135 -14.08 -5.01 10.02
N SER A 136 -15.20 -4.95 9.32
CA SER A 136 -15.83 -6.12 8.68
C SER A 136 -14.96 -6.70 7.56
N ALA A 137 -14.33 -5.85 6.74
CA ALA A 137 -13.36 -6.30 5.75
C ALA A 137 -12.14 -6.97 6.42
N ALA A 138 -11.62 -6.35 7.48
CA ALA A 138 -10.50 -6.90 8.23
C ALA A 138 -10.83 -8.24 8.93
N ASP A 139 -12.06 -8.40 9.44
CA ASP A 139 -12.54 -9.65 10.03
C ASP A 139 -12.60 -10.78 9.00
N ILE A 140 -13.03 -10.47 7.77
CA ILE A 140 -13.05 -11.45 6.68
C ILE A 140 -11.63 -11.89 6.32
N ILE A 141 -10.68 -10.95 6.25
CA ILE A 141 -9.26 -11.27 6.02
C ILE A 141 -8.73 -12.16 7.15
N SER A 142 -8.98 -11.82 8.41
CA SER A 142 -8.59 -12.63 9.58
C SER A 142 -9.16 -14.05 9.49
N GLN A 143 -10.47 -14.18 9.22
CA GLN A 143 -11.12 -15.49 9.09
C GLN A 143 -10.57 -16.31 7.92
N ALA A 144 -10.30 -15.67 6.77
CA ALA A 144 -9.72 -16.32 5.61
C ALA A 144 -8.31 -16.87 5.93
N ARG A 145 -7.47 -16.09 6.61
CA ARG A 145 -6.14 -16.51 7.06
C ARG A 145 -6.21 -17.68 8.04
N LYS A 146 -7.15 -17.64 8.99
CA LYS A 146 -7.40 -18.75 9.94
C LYS A 146 -7.82 -20.04 9.24
N LYS A 147 -8.50 -19.95 8.09
CA LYS A 147 -8.83 -21.09 7.21
C LYS A 147 -7.66 -21.56 6.34
N GLY A 148 -6.49 -20.90 6.41
CA GLY A 148 -5.29 -21.25 5.67
C GLY A 148 -5.21 -20.64 4.26
N ASN A 149 -6.06 -19.66 3.94
CA ASN A 149 -5.96 -18.91 2.68
C ASN A 149 -4.72 -18.01 2.71
N VAL A 150 -4.05 -17.89 1.56
CA VAL A 150 -2.92 -16.97 1.38
C VAL A 150 -3.48 -15.58 1.04
N VAL A 151 -3.89 -14.85 2.08
CA VAL A 151 -4.38 -13.47 1.93
C VAL A 151 -3.64 -12.52 2.86
N PHE A 152 -3.29 -11.36 2.33
CA PHE A 152 -2.67 -10.24 3.03
C PHE A 152 -3.63 -9.06 3.04
N GLY A 153 -3.75 -8.39 4.18
CA GLY A 153 -4.52 -7.15 4.30
C GLY A 153 -3.61 -5.96 4.57
N GLU A 154 -3.82 -4.89 3.81
CA GLU A 154 -3.10 -3.63 3.93
C GLU A 154 -4.02 -2.49 4.42
N PRO A 155 -4.09 -2.22 5.74
CA PRO A 155 -4.61 -0.95 6.21
C PRO A 155 -3.67 0.19 5.81
N ILE A 156 -4.21 1.40 5.68
CA ILE A 156 -3.46 2.58 5.27
C ILE A 156 -3.33 3.59 6.39
N THR A 157 -2.44 4.55 6.21
CA THR A 157 -2.20 5.63 7.19
C THR A 157 -3.49 6.31 7.64
N ALA A 158 -4.42 6.57 6.70
CA ALA A 158 -5.69 7.18 7.01
C ALA A 158 -6.58 6.26 7.88
N SER A 159 -6.76 4.98 7.51
CA SER A 159 -7.63 4.06 8.28
C SER A 159 -7.06 3.66 9.64
N LEU A 160 -5.74 3.71 9.82
CA LEU A 160 -5.08 3.49 11.11
C LEU A 160 -5.06 4.74 12.01
N GLY A 161 -5.21 5.92 11.41
CA GLY A 161 -5.01 7.20 12.08
C GLY A 161 -6.28 7.93 12.46
N THR A 162 -7.31 7.81 11.62
CA THR A 162 -8.47 8.70 11.64
C THR A 162 -9.71 7.95 11.17
N ASP A 163 -10.88 8.57 11.33
CA ASP A 163 -12.16 7.96 10.98
C ASP A 163 -12.99 8.87 10.04
N GLY A 164 -14.12 8.35 9.59
CA GLY A 164 -15.02 9.00 8.66
C GLY A 164 -15.86 10.12 9.28
N THR A 165 -15.80 10.38 10.59
CA THR A 165 -16.60 11.46 11.21
C THR A 165 -16.28 12.83 10.60
N HIS A 166 -15.11 12.99 9.99
CA HIS A 166 -14.71 14.18 9.24
C HIS A 166 -15.62 14.52 8.05
N TYR A 167 -16.30 13.54 7.45
CA TYR A 167 -17.25 13.79 6.35
C TYR A 167 -18.44 14.66 6.78
N TRP A 168 -18.76 14.70 8.07
CA TRP A 168 -19.84 15.53 8.62
C TRP A 168 -19.38 16.91 9.13
N SER A 169 -18.15 17.31 8.81
CA SER A 169 -17.66 18.65 9.11
C SER A 169 -18.54 19.72 8.45
N LYS A 170 -18.95 20.74 9.21
CA LYS A 170 -19.64 21.93 8.67
C LYS A 170 -18.77 22.72 7.68
N ASN A 171 -17.45 22.57 7.77
CA ASN A 171 -16.53 23.09 6.76
C ASN A 171 -16.39 22.07 5.63
N TRP A 172 -16.96 22.38 4.47
CA TRP A 172 -16.93 21.54 3.27
C TRP A 172 -15.50 21.18 2.83
N ALA A 173 -14.56 22.14 2.85
CA ALA A 173 -13.19 21.87 2.43
C ALA A 173 -12.50 20.86 3.35
N LYS A 174 -12.84 20.88 4.65
CA LYS A 174 -12.39 19.87 5.61
C LYS A 174 -13.07 18.53 5.40
N ALA A 175 -14.35 18.47 5.01
CA ALA A 175 -14.99 17.19 4.71
C ALA A 175 -14.40 16.56 3.42
N ALA A 176 -14.26 17.37 2.37
CA ALA A 176 -13.76 16.96 1.07
C ALA A 176 -12.31 16.45 1.09
N SER A 177 -11.48 16.92 2.02
CA SER A 177 -10.09 16.47 2.14
C SER A 177 -9.94 15.01 2.56
N PHE A 178 -10.99 14.40 3.14
CA PHE A 178 -11.00 12.98 3.54
C PHE A 178 -11.65 12.07 2.49
N VAL A 179 -12.20 12.63 1.40
CA VAL A 179 -12.87 11.83 0.36
C VAL A 179 -11.84 10.92 -0.31
N THR A 180 -12.08 9.62 -0.19
CA THR A 180 -11.25 8.53 -0.70
C THR A 180 -12.10 7.27 -0.87
N SER A 181 -11.59 6.29 -1.59
CA SER A 181 -12.23 5.03 -1.93
C SER A 181 -11.26 3.87 -1.60
N PRO A 182 -11.66 2.89 -0.77
CA PRO A 182 -12.88 2.88 0.04
C PRO A 182 -12.94 4.04 1.05
N PRO A 183 -14.14 4.51 1.45
CA PRO A 183 -14.26 5.63 2.39
C PRO A 183 -13.81 5.23 3.80
N LEU A 184 -13.37 6.22 4.58
CA LEU A 184 -13.10 6.01 6.01
C LEU A 184 -14.38 5.62 6.74
N SER A 185 -14.28 4.61 7.61
CA SER A 185 -15.41 4.15 8.41
C SER A 185 -15.88 5.25 9.37
N PRO A 186 -17.18 5.58 9.44
CA PRO A 186 -17.70 6.57 10.39
C PRO A 186 -17.69 6.09 11.84
N ASP A 187 -17.42 4.80 12.09
CA ASP A 187 -17.23 4.27 13.44
C ASP A 187 -15.85 4.69 13.97
N PRO A 188 -15.79 5.56 15.00
CA PRO A 188 -14.53 6.12 15.52
C PRO A 188 -13.64 5.08 16.20
N THR A 189 -14.16 3.88 16.46
CA THR A 189 -13.36 2.78 17.02
C THR A 189 -12.70 1.91 15.94
N THR A 190 -12.91 2.21 14.66
CA THR A 190 -12.29 1.49 13.54
C THR A 190 -10.77 1.57 13.54
N PRO A 191 -10.13 2.76 13.68
CA PRO A 191 -8.67 2.85 13.64
C PRO A 191 -8.01 2.02 14.73
N ASP A 192 -8.54 2.10 15.95
CA ASP A 192 -8.05 1.33 17.09
C ASP A 192 -8.14 -0.19 16.83
N TYR A 193 -9.25 -0.64 16.26
CA TYR A 193 -9.48 -2.04 15.89
C TYR A 193 -8.51 -2.54 14.81
N LEU A 194 -8.30 -1.74 13.76
CA LEU A 194 -7.35 -2.07 12.70
C LEU A 194 -5.91 -2.14 13.22
N ASN A 195 -5.52 -1.25 14.15
CA ASN A 195 -4.22 -1.33 14.83
C ASN A 195 -4.09 -2.63 15.65
N THR A 196 -5.15 -3.10 16.31
CA THR A 196 -5.14 -4.38 17.03
C THR A 196 -4.96 -5.57 16.09
N LEU A 197 -5.64 -5.58 14.94
CA LEU A 197 -5.50 -6.63 13.92
C LEU A 197 -4.12 -6.60 13.23
N LEU A 198 -3.54 -5.41 13.07
CA LEU A 198 -2.18 -5.25 12.58
C LEU A 198 -1.15 -5.79 13.58
N ALA A 199 -1.32 -5.48 14.86
CA ALA A 199 -0.44 -5.96 15.93
C ALA A 199 -0.49 -7.48 16.14
N SER A 200 -1.67 -8.08 15.96
CA SER A 200 -1.87 -9.54 16.08
C SER A 200 -1.48 -10.33 14.81
N GLY A 201 -1.13 -9.64 13.72
CA GLY A 201 -0.73 -10.27 12.45
C GLY A 201 -1.89 -10.79 11.58
N ASP A 202 -3.13 -10.42 11.92
CA ASP A 202 -4.30 -10.62 11.07
C ASP A 202 -4.24 -9.71 9.83
N LEU A 203 -3.79 -8.45 10.01
CA LEU A 203 -3.36 -7.56 8.93
C LEU A 203 -1.83 -7.59 8.83
N SER A 204 -1.28 -7.52 7.62
CA SER A 204 0.10 -7.97 7.37
C SER A 204 1.10 -6.86 7.07
N VAL A 205 0.65 -5.74 6.52
CA VAL A 205 1.52 -4.69 5.95
C VAL A 205 0.77 -3.37 5.97
N THR A 206 1.49 -2.25 5.96
CA THR A 206 0.88 -0.92 5.94
C THR A 206 1.28 -0.13 4.70
N GLY A 207 0.29 0.49 4.07
CA GLY A 207 0.47 1.45 2.98
C GLY A 207 0.15 2.87 3.41
N SER A 208 0.43 3.85 2.56
CA SER A 208 -0.08 5.22 2.75
C SER A 208 -1.28 5.52 1.85
N ALA A 209 -1.40 4.83 0.71
CA ALA A 209 -2.31 5.17 -0.38
C ALA A 209 -2.25 6.67 -0.75
N HIS A 210 -1.05 7.26 -0.63
CA HIS A 210 -0.85 8.69 -0.78
C HIS A 210 -1.23 9.16 -2.20
N CYS A 211 -2.32 9.91 -2.28
CA CYS A 211 -2.91 10.44 -3.50
C CYS A 211 -3.52 11.81 -3.18
N THR A 212 -2.72 12.87 -3.32
CA THR A 212 -3.11 14.17 -2.76
C THR A 212 -3.63 15.12 -3.83
N PHE A 213 -4.65 15.90 -3.47
CA PHE A 213 -5.24 16.96 -4.28
C PHE A 213 -5.38 18.24 -3.47
N SER A 214 -5.15 19.39 -4.11
CA SER A 214 -5.40 20.70 -3.51
C SER A 214 -6.89 20.87 -3.15
N VAL A 215 -7.19 21.80 -2.25
CA VAL A 215 -8.56 22.26 -1.96
C VAL A 215 -9.23 22.74 -3.25
N ALA A 216 -8.49 23.46 -4.10
CA ALA A 216 -9.02 23.93 -5.38
C ALA A 216 -9.36 22.77 -6.35
N GLN A 217 -8.56 21.70 -6.37
CA GLN A 217 -8.86 20.50 -7.16
C GLN A 217 -10.04 19.72 -6.55
N LYS A 218 -10.10 19.60 -5.21
CA LYS A 218 -11.24 19.00 -4.51
C LYS A 218 -12.53 19.78 -4.80
N ALA A 219 -12.45 21.10 -4.94
CA ALA A 219 -13.60 21.98 -5.18
C ALA A 219 -14.31 21.77 -6.52
N ILE A 220 -13.75 20.97 -7.44
CA ILE A 220 -14.45 20.53 -8.66
C ILE A 220 -15.76 19.82 -8.29
N GLY A 221 -15.77 19.02 -7.22
CA GLY A 221 -16.96 18.32 -6.74
C GLY A 221 -17.69 19.03 -5.60
N LYS A 222 -17.66 20.36 -5.54
CA LYS A 222 -18.32 21.12 -4.46
C LYS A 222 -19.82 20.87 -4.40
N ASP A 223 -20.46 20.81 -5.56
CA ASP A 223 -21.91 20.64 -5.70
C ASP A 223 -22.31 19.17 -5.98
N ASP A 224 -21.33 18.29 -6.19
CA ASP A 224 -21.51 16.87 -6.48
C ASP A 224 -20.30 16.07 -5.97
N PHE A 225 -20.52 15.26 -4.92
CA PHE A 225 -19.43 14.53 -4.26
C PHE A 225 -18.74 13.50 -5.17
N THR A 226 -19.43 13.01 -6.20
CA THR A 226 -18.89 12.04 -7.16
C THR A 226 -17.78 12.63 -8.03
N GLN A 227 -17.72 13.96 -8.10
CA GLN A 227 -16.69 14.70 -8.85
C GLN A 227 -15.54 15.19 -7.97
N ILE A 228 -15.56 14.89 -6.65
CA ILE A 228 -14.44 15.20 -5.76
C ILE A 228 -13.32 14.19 -6.06
N PRO A 229 -12.13 14.61 -6.52
CA PRO A 229 -11.01 13.69 -6.74
C PRO A 229 -10.67 12.92 -5.47
N GLU A 230 -10.65 11.59 -5.56
CA GLU A 230 -10.48 10.69 -4.42
C GLU A 230 -9.01 10.56 -4.00
N GLY A 231 -8.73 10.76 -2.71
CA GLY A 231 -7.39 10.55 -2.17
C GLY A 231 -7.06 11.43 -0.96
N VAL A 232 -6.07 10.96 -0.20
CA VAL A 232 -5.60 11.51 1.07
C VAL A 232 -4.06 11.50 1.13
N ASN A 233 -3.48 12.25 2.09
CA ASN A 233 -2.05 12.19 2.39
C ASN A 233 -1.72 11.03 3.35
N GLY A 234 -0.41 10.82 3.63
CA GLY A 234 0.00 9.78 4.58
C GLY A 234 1.43 9.27 4.43
N VAL A 235 2.10 9.53 3.30
CA VAL A 235 3.45 8.98 3.03
C VAL A 235 4.51 9.42 4.04
N GLU A 236 4.42 10.65 4.54
CA GLU A 236 5.35 11.17 5.54
C GLU A 236 4.95 10.72 6.96
N GLU A 237 3.65 10.68 7.22
CA GLU A 237 3.10 10.46 8.55
C GLU A 237 3.04 8.98 8.94
N ARG A 238 3.04 8.05 7.97
CA ARG A 238 2.76 6.62 8.16
C ARG A 238 3.50 5.99 9.34
N MET A 239 4.82 6.09 9.35
CA MET A 239 5.65 5.42 10.36
C MET A 239 5.42 6.01 11.76
N VAL A 240 5.34 7.33 11.86
CA VAL A 240 5.17 8.03 13.15
C VAL A 240 3.78 7.74 13.71
N LEU A 241 2.76 7.71 12.85
CA LEU A 241 1.40 7.41 13.23
C LEU A 241 1.26 6.00 13.79
N ILE A 242 1.82 4.99 13.11
CA ILE A 242 1.79 3.59 13.58
C ILE A 242 2.55 3.47 14.90
N TRP A 243 3.67 4.17 15.05
CA TRP A 243 4.43 4.19 16.29
C TRP A 243 3.64 4.76 17.47
N ASP A 244 2.99 5.92 17.29
CA ASP A 244 2.13 6.54 18.32
C ASP A 244 0.93 5.64 18.65
N LYS A 245 0.21 5.15 17.63
CA LYS A 245 -1.06 4.43 17.83
C LYS A 245 -0.92 2.98 18.27
N ALA A 246 0.17 2.29 17.92
CA ALA A 246 0.33 0.86 18.20
C ALA A 246 1.52 0.55 19.12
N VAL A 247 2.67 1.20 18.95
CA VAL A 247 3.86 0.89 19.76
C VAL A 247 3.78 1.57 21.12
N THR A 248 3.55 2.88 21.13
CA THR A 248 3.51 3.68 22.36
C THR A 248 2.34 3.28 23.28
N THR A 249 1.23 2.84 22.68
CA THR A 249 0.06 2.34 23.42
C THR A 249 0.23 0.90 23.94
N GLY A 250 1.34 0.22 23.60
CA GLY A 250 1.64 -1.14 24.02
C GLY A 250 0.87 -2.22 23.28
N LYS A 251 0.21 -1.91 22.16
CA LYS A 251 -0.45 -2.93 21.31
C LYS A 251 0.56 -3.79 20.55
N MET A 252 1.68 -3.21 20.17
CA MET A 252 2.68 -3.78 19.28
C MET A 252 4.08 -3.49 19.83
N ASP A 253 5.01 -4.44 19.73
CA ASP A 253 6.41 -4.19 20.01
C ASP A 253 7.14 -3.59 18.78
N GLU A 254 8.36 -3.11 19.00
CA GLU A 254 9.19 -2.52 17.95
C GLU A 254 9.59 -3.51 16.84
N ASN A 255 9.57 -4.83 17.09
CA ASN A 255 9.88 -5.83 16.08
C ASN A 255 8.72 -6.04 15.11
N VAL A 256 7.50 -6.07 15.63
CA VAL A 256 6.27 -6.12 14.82
C VAL A 256 6.11 -4.80 14.06
N PHE A 257 6.48 -3.65 14.67
CA PHE A 257 6.52 -2.36 13.97
C PHE A 257 7.42 -2.42 12.73
N VAL A 258 8.65 -2.92 12.86
CA VAL A 258 9.56 -3.13 11.72
C VAL A 258 8.93 -4.07 10.68
N ALA A 259 8.26 -5.13 11.13
CA ALA A 259 7.66 -6.11 10.26
C ALA A 259 6.56 -5.51 9.36
N VAL A 260 5.61 -4.78 9.94
CA VAL A 260 4.43 -4.23 9.23
C VAL A 260 4.74 -2.96 8.44
N THR A 261 5.86 -2.29 8.73
CA THR A 261 6.28 -1.07 8.02
C THR A 261 7.30 -1.31 6.92
N SER A 262 8.01 -2.45 6.91
CA SER A 262 9.06 -2.74 5.93
C SER A 262 9.23 -4.23 5.58
N THR A 263 9.49 -5.11 6.55
CA THR A 263 9.91 -6.49 6.26
C THR A 263 8.85 -7.30 5.53
N ASN A 264 7.59 -7.16 5.89
CA ASN A 264 6.51 -7.92 5.27
C ASN A 264 6.26 -7.47 3.83
N ALA A 265 6.29 -6.16 3.55
CA ALA A 265 6.23 -5.64 2.18
C ALA A 265 7.39 -6.20 1.34
N ALA A 266 8.62 -6.18 1.86
CA ALA A 266 9.78 -6.72 1.16
C ALA A 266 9.65 -8.24 0.91
N LYS A 267 9.08 -9.01 1.83
CA LYS A 267 8.85 -10.46 1.62
C LYS A 267 7.75 -10.71 0.59
N ILE A 268 6.62 -10.01 0.68
CA ILE A 268 5.48 -10.16 -0.22
C ILE A 268 5.87 -9.82 -1.65
N LEU A 269 6.64 -8.75 -1.84
CA LEU A 269 7.06 -8.24 -3.15
C LEU A 269 8.41 -8.81 -3.63
N ASN A 270 8.94 -9.83 -2.94
CA ASN A 270 10.18 -10.52 -3.30
C ASN A 270 11.44 -9.62 -3.36
N LEU A 271 11.53 -8.66 -2.43
CA LEU A 271 12.66 -7.75 -2.23
C LEU A 271 13.49 -8.10 -0.97
N TYR A 272 13.08 -9.11 -0.20
CA TYR A 272 13.75 -9.52 1.04
C TYR A 272 14.89 -10.53 0.77
N PRO A 273 16.04 -10.46 1.46
CA PRO A 273 16.41 -9.56 2.55
C PRO A 273 17.08 -8.26 2.08
N ARG A 274 17.13 -8.00 0.77
CA ARG A 274 17.78 -6.80 0.25
C ARG A 274 17.14 -5.52 0.82
N LYS A 275 15.82 -5.47 0.92
CA LYS A 275 15.05 -4.45 1.65
C LYS A 275 14.44 -5.03 2.92
N GLY A 276 14.14 -4.17 3.89
CA GLY A 276 13.37 -4.53 5.09
C GLY A 276 14.12 -5.41 6.10
N ARG A 277 15.46 -5.43 6.07
CA ARG A 277 16.31 -6.09 7.06
C ARG A 277 17.63 -5.35 7.25
N ILE A 278 18.07 -5.24 8.51
CA ILE A 278 19.46 -4.87 8.84
C ILE A 278 20.29 -6.15 8.90
N ALA A 279 21.09 -6.40 7.87
CA ALA A 279 21.99 -7.54 7.79
C ALA A 279 23.12 -7.26 6.79
N VAL A 280 24.24 -7.97 6.92
CA VAL A 280 25.31 -7.95 5.90
C VAL A 280 24.72 -8.39 4.57
N GLY A 281 24.94 -7.59 3.52
CA GLY A 281 24.42 -7.82 2.16
C GLY A 281 23.06 -7.20 1.86
N SER A 282 22.36 -6.63 2.86
CA SER A 282 21.16 -5.81 2.64
C SER A 282 21.52 -4.39 2.18
N ASP A 283 20.60 -3.72 1.49
CA ASP A 283 20.75 -2.31 1.15
C ASP A 283 20.74 -1.45 2.43
N ALA A 284 21.55 -0.38 2.45
CA ALA A 284 21.71 0.51 3.59
C ALA A 284 20.56 1.53 3.74
N ASP A 285 19.32 1.07 3.59
CA ASP A 285 18.11 1.88 3.78
C ASP A 285 17.76 1.89 5.28
N LEU A 286 18.44 2.76 6.03
CA LEU A 286 18.34 2.81 7.49
C LEU A 286 17.68 4.10 7.98
N VAL A 287 16.79 3.95 8.98
CA VAL A 287 16.20 5.08 9.71
C VAL A 287 16.69 5.03 11.16
N ILE A 288 17.31 6.10 11.62
CA ILE A 288 17.62 6.29 13.05
C ILE A 288 16.35 6.84 13.70
N TRP A 289 15.76 6.07 14.60
CA TRP A 289 14.46 6.38 15.20
C TRP A 289 14.63 6.77 16.67
N ASP A 290 14.36 8.03 17.00
CA ASP A 290 14.34 8.54 18.37
C ASP A 290 12.96 8.28 18.97
N THR A 291 12.87 7.45 20.01
CA THR A 291 11.61 7.03 20.64
C THR A 291 11.02 8.04 21.60
N ASP A 292 11.82 8.99 22.08
CA ASP A 292 11.46 9.93 23.15
C ASP A 292 11.04 11.31 22.60
N ALA A 293 11.37 11.59 21.34
CA ALA A 293 10.95 12.80 20.65
C ALA A 293 9.41 12.92 20.59
N VAL A 294 8.93 14.16 20.60
CA VAL A 294 7.51 14.49 20.39
C VAL A 294 7.42 15.54 19.30
N ARG A 295 6.54 15.31 18.32
CA ARG A 295 6.26 16.26 17.24
C ARG A 295 4.75 16.50 17.15
N THR A 296 4.35 17.71 16.78
CA THR A 296 2.98 17.97 16.33
C THR A 296 2.99 17.98 14.81
N ILE A 297 2.19 17.12 14.18
CA ILE A 297 2.06 17.08 12.71
C ILE A 297 1.01 18.10 12.31
N THR A 298 1.40 19.07 11.48
CA THR A 298 0.50 20.08 10.92
C THR A 298 0.80 20.31 9.44
N ALA A 299 -0.17 20.82 8.69
CA ALA A 299 0.01 21.20 7.28
C ALA A 299 1.17 22.19 7.05
N LYS A 300 1.52 22.99 8.07
CA LYS A 300 2.61 23.97 7.99
C LYS A 300 4.00 23.35 8.18
N THR A 301 4.07 22.20 8.82
CA THR A 301 5.33 21.60 9.29
C THR A 301 5.64 20.26 8.62
N HIS A 302 4.69 19.69 7.86
CA HIS A 302 4.95 18.51 7.05
C HIS A 302 5.69 18.88 5.75
N ASN A 303 6.56 18.00 5.30
CA ASN A 303 7.28 18.10 4.03
C ASN A 303 6.45 17.61 2.84
N SER A 304 5.15 17.34 3.02
CA SER A 304 4.20 17.13 1.92
C SER A 304 4.00 18.37 1.01
N LEU A 305 4.98 19.28 0.99
CA LEU A 305 5.20 20.20 -0.11
C LEU A 305 5.38 19.36 -1.39
N ALA A 306 4.43 19.53 -2.30
CA ALA A 306 4.34 18.91 -3.62
C ALA A 306 5.45 19.34 -4.60
N VAL A 307 6.70 19.39 -4.13
CA VAL A 307 7.90 19.69 -4.91
C VAL A 307 8.71 18.41 -5.17
N LEU A 308 8.03 17.36 -5.61
CA LEU A 308 8.61 16.26 -6.39
C LEU A 308 7.54 15.77 -7.37
N ARG A 309 7.50 16.40 -8.55
CA ARG A 309 6.44 16.23 -9.56
C ARG A 309 6.53 14.89 -10.30
N ALA A 310 6.04 13.77 -9.77
CA ALA A 310 5.65 12.64 -10.61
C ALA A 310 4.13 12.70 -10.86
N VAL A 311 3.73 12.64 -12.14
CA VAL A 311 2.35 12.82 -12.69
C VAL A 311 1.77 14.23 -12.43
N PRO A 312 1.15 14.93 -13.40
CA PRO A 312 0.58 16.25 -13.18
C PRO A 312 -0.63 16.18 -12.22
N ARG A 313 -0.37 16.27 -10.91
CA ARG A 313 -1.38 16.47 -9.86
C ARG A 313 -1.00 17.72 -9.04
N GLY A 314 -1.97 18.59 -8.77
CA GLY A 314 -1.79 19.89 -8.13
C GLY A 314 -1.32 19.85 -6.68
N MET A 315 -0.90 21.01 -6.17
CA MET A 315 -0.29 21.19 -4.84
C MET A 315 -1.28 20.90 -3.71
N TYR A 316 -1.03 19.95 -2.80
CA TYR A 316 -1.89 19.78 -1.62
C TYR A 316 -1.79 20.97 -0.66
N ASP A 317 -2.87 21.71 -0.49
CA ASP A 317 -3.05 22.83 0.45
C ASP A 317 -4.26 22.59 1.39
N GLY A 318 -4.75 21.34 1.45
CA GLY A 318 -5.86 20.91 2.28
C GLY A 318 -5.51 20.75 3.76
N PRO A 319 -6.53 20.63 4.64
CA PRO A 319 -6.30 20.39 6.06
C PRO A 319 -5.72 19.00 6.29
N VAL A 320 -4.51 18.96 6.85
CA VAL A 320 -3.93 17.73 7.42
C VAL A 320 -4.65 17.43 8.72
N SER A 321 -4.96 16.15 8.97
CA SER A 321 -5.39 15.72 10.31
C SER A 321 -4.35 16.14 11.34
N GLU A 322 -4.68 17.15 12.14
CA GLU A 322 -3.85 17.55 13.27
C GLU A 322 -3.95 16.46 14.34
N PHE A 323 -2.88 15.68 14.46
CA PHE A 323 -2.73 14.72 15.55
C PHE A 323 -1.87 15.36 16.65
N SER A 324 -2.46 15.52 17.84
CA SER A 324 -1.70 15.83 19.04
C SER A 324 -1.11 14.52 19.57
N MET A 325 0.20 14.34 19.39
CA MET A 325 0.91 13.14 19.85
C MET A 325 1.43 13.36 21.27
N SER A 326 1.23 12.37 22.13
CA SER A 326 1.67 12.46 23.53
C SER A 326 3.11 11.99 23.70
N ARG A 327 3.52 10.99 22.90
CA ARG A 327 4.89 10.47 22.72
C ARG A 327 4.94 9.74 21.37
N GLY A 328 5.79 10.15 20.43
CA GLY A 328 5.80 9.57 19.10
C GLY A 328 7.19 9.65 18.51
N GLY A 329 7.82 8.49 18.31
CA GLY A 329 9.19 8.49 17.86
C GLY A 329 9.37 9.18 16.51
N THR A 330 10.48 9.88 16.34
CA THR A 330 10.78 10.63 15.11
C THR A 330 12.08 10.15 14.50
N PRO A 331 12.20 10.12 13.16
CA PRO A 331 13.50 9.99 12.53
C PRO A 331 14.42 11.11 13.00
N SER A 332 15.56 10.78 13.60
CA SER A 332 16.55 11.79 14.01
C SER A 332 17.09 12.50 12.76
N ALA A 333 17.21 13.82 12.83
CA ALA A 333 17.83 14.60 11.76
C ALA A 333 19.31 14.19 11.66
N SER A 334 19.66 13.42 10.63
CA SER A 334 21.04 13.08 10.34
C SER A 334 21.86 14.38 10.20
N ALA A 335 22.96 14.47 10.95
CA ALA A 335 23.95 15.52 10.74
C ALA A 335 24.29 15.56 9.26
N ARG A 336 24.35 16.76 8.66
CA ARG A 336 24.77 16.98 7.27
C ARG A 336 26.22 16.55 7.07
N THR A 337 26.46 15.25 6.99
CA THR A 337 27.67 14.67 6.42
C THR A 337 27.19 13.84 5.25
N SER A 338 27.25 14.42 4.06
CA SER A 338 26.82 13.79 2.80
C SER A 338 27.44 12.41 2.66
N PRO A 339 26.69 11.30 2.82
CA PRO A 339 27.10 10.08 2.16
C PRO A 339 26.90 10.37 0.67
N THR A 340 27.87 10.02 -0.17
CA THR A 340 27.71 10.02 -1.64
C THR A 340 26.29 9.57 -2.00
N LYS A 341 25.50 10.44 -2.66
CA LYS A 341 24.14 10.09 -3.11
C LYS A 341 24.25 8.81 -3.92
N GLN A 342 23.83 7.68 -3.35
CA GLN A 342 23.69 6.47 -4.14
C GLN A 342 22.62 6.75 -5.21
N PRO A 343 22.82 6.28 -6.45
CA PRO A 343 21.81 6.45 -7.48
C PRO A 343 20.52 5.77 -7.00
N VAL A 344 19.41 6.50 -7.11
CA VAL A 344 18.08 5.95 -6.87
C VAL A 344 17.80 4.91 -7.95
N ARG A 345 17.31 3.73 -7.54
CA ARG A 345 17.11 2.59 -8.43
C ARG A 345 15.65 2.22 -8.52
N ASN A 346 15.24 1.80 -9.72
CA ASN A 346 14.09 0.94 -9.86
C ASN A 346 14.45 -0.50 -9.46
N LEU A 347 13.68 -1.08 -8.54
CA LEU A 347 13.99 -2.38 -7.96
C LEU A 347 13.68 -3.56 -8.89
N HIS A 348 12.83 -3.42 -9.91
CA HIS A 348 12.57 -4.51 -10.85
C HIS A 348 13.75 -4.82 -11.77
N GLN A 349 14.56 -3.82 -12.13
CA GLN A 349 15.72 -3.99 -13.02
C GLN A 349 16.98 -4.47 -12.31
N SER A 350 16.89 -4.71 -11.01
CA SER A 350 18.08 -4.89 -10.17
C SER A 350 18.62 -6.32 -10.11
N GLY A 351 18.31 -7.14 -11.13
CA GLY A 351 18.87 -8.48 -11.33
C GLY A 351 18.22 -9.60 -10.51
N PHE A 352 17.11 -9.33 -9.80
CA PHE A 352 16.37 -10.36 -9.09
C PHE A 352 15.21 -10.87 -9.96
N SER A 353 15.53 -11.79 -10.86
CA SER A 353 14.55 -12.52 -11.66
C SER A 353 14.10 -13.78 -10.93
N LEU A 354 12.79 -14.08 -10.94
CA LEU A 354 12.27 -15.41 -10.57
C LEU A 354 12.72 -16.51 -11.56
N ALA A 355 13.20 -16.11 -12.73
CA ALA A 355 13.71 -16.98 -13.78
C ALA A 355 15.24 -16.87 -13.85
N GLY A 356 15.94 -17.64 -13.03
CA GLY A 356 17.40 -17.68 -13.04
C GLY A 356 17.95 -18.72 -12.06
N ASN A 357 18.03 -19.96 -12.53
CA ASN A 357 18.82 -21.16 -12.15
C ASN A 357 19.54 -21.35 -10.79
N ASP A 358 19.52 -20.43 -9.83
CA ASP A 358 20.14 -20.58 -8.50
C ASP A 358 19.13 -20.58 -7.33
N VAL A 359 17.83 -20.67 -7.63
CA VAL A 359 16.84 -21.09 -6.63
C VAL A 359 16.73 -22.61 -6.72
N PRO A 360 17.01 -23.38 -5.64
CA PRO A 360 16.75 -24.81 -5.68
C PRO A 360 15.28 -24.99 -6.01
N ILE A 361 15.01 -25.62 -7.16
CA ILE A 361 13.67 -26.00 -7.61
C ILE A 361 12.97 -26.66 -6.43
N ARG A 362 12.10 -25.89 -5.77
CA ARG A 362 11.33 -26.39 -4.64
C ARG A 362 10.23 -27.28 -5.23
N PRO A 363 10.11 -28.55 -4.78
CA PRO A 363 9.11 -29.45 -5.34
C PRO A 363 7.69 -28.92 -5.10
N PRO A 364 6.74 -29.26 -5.99
CA PRO A 364 5.35 -28.85 -5.88
C PRO A 364 4.78 -29.45 -4.58
N GLY A 365 4.34 -28.60 -3.64
CA GLY A 365 3.72 -29.08 -2.40
C GLY A 365 3.86 -28.23 -1.14
N ARG A 366 4.51 -27.06 -1.17
CA ARG A 366 4.46 -26.11 -0.04
C ARG A 366 3.88 -24.77 -0.45
N ARG A 367 2.70 -24.46 0.11
CA ARG A 367 2.03 -23.14 0.08
C ARG A 367 3.03 -22.03 0.44
N ILE A 368 2.80 -20.81 -0.07
CA ILE A 368 3.42 -19.60 0.50
C ILE A 368 3.09 -19.60 1.99
N VAL A 369 4.09 -19.90 2.81
CA VAL A 369 3.92 -19.96 4.26
C VAL A 369 3.89 -18.51 4.73
N VAL A 370 2.83 -18.14 5.45
CA VAL A 370 2.79 -16.92 6.26
C VAL A 370 4.13 -16.82 6.99
N PRO A 371 4.89 -15.70 6.89
CA PRO A 371 6.20 -15.64 7.50
C PRO A 371 6.08 -15.96 8.99
N PRO A 372 6.77 -17.01 9.51
CA PRO A 372 6.84 -17.17 10.96
C PRO A 372 7.50 -15.91 11.53
N GLY A 373 7.00 -15.45 12.68
CA GLY A 373 7.50 -14.26 13.39
C GLY A 373 9.01 -14.31 13.54
N GLY A 374 9.70 -13.67 12.59
CA GLY A 374 11.15 -13.60 12.57
C GLY A 374 11.57 -12.51 13.53
N ARG A 375 12.42 -12.85 14.50
CA ARG A 375 13.03 -11.86 15.40
C ARG A 375 13.80 -10.83 14.56
N SER A 376 13.31 -9.60 14.57
CA SER A 376 14.01 -8.43 14.05
C SER A 376 15.04 -8.01 15.11
N ASN A 377 16.33 -8.04 14.81
CA ASN A 377 17.33 -7.56 15.78
C ASN A 377 17.47 -6.04 15.61
N ILE A 378 17.12 -5.30 16.66
CA ILE A 378 17.54 -3.90 16.80
C ILE A 378 18.94 -3.92 17.43
N THR A 379 19.87 -3.20 16.83
CA THR A 379 21.17 -2.96 17.46
C THR A 379 21.06 -1.60 18.14
N SER A 380 20.96 -1.58 19.47
CA SER A 380 21.12 -0.35 20.23
C SER A 380 22.59 0.09 20.10
N LEU A 381 22.83 1.26 19.52
CA LEU A 381 24.14 1.89 19.60
C LEU A 381 24.17 2.64 20.94
N SER A 382 24.80 2.01 21.94
CA SER A 382 25.16 2.64 23.22
C SER A 382 26.35 3.56 23.08
#